data_AF-A0A1H4JJV9-F1
#
_entry.id   AF-A0A1H4JJV9-F1
#
_cell.length_a   1.000
_cell.length_b   1.000
_cell.length_c   1.000
_cell.angle_alpha   90.00
_cell.angle_beta   90.00
_cell.angle_gamma   90.00
#
_symmetry.space_group_name_H-M   'P 1'
#
loop_
_entity.id
_entity.type
_entity.pdbx_description
1 polymer ?
#
loop_
_entity_poly.entity_id
_entity_poly.type
_entity_poly.pdbx_seq_one_letter_code
_entity_poly.pdbx_strand_id
1 'polypeptide(L)'
;MSRFITIASAGNTEPPAYKLIIDKGYRIEKKKDSILAKKDNLVFSAYGALELLGLICLYETKGDNWRVDDDIIDEYCNLFNS
;
A
#
# COMPACT_ATOMS: atom_id res chain seq x y z
N MET A 1 -22.72 -2.72 22.45
CA MET A 1 -21.35 -3.18 22.76
C MET A 1 -20.48 -2.89 21.55
N SER A 2 -19.42 -2.10 21.70
CA SER A 2 -18.41 -1.91 20.65
C SER A 2 -17.48 -3.12 20.62
N ARG A 3 -17.33 -3.74 19.45
CA ARG A 3 -16.40 -4.84 19.24
C ARG A 3 -14.99 -4.27 19.01
N PHE A 4 -14.00 -4.78 19.74
CA PHE A 4 -12.60 -4.54 19.42
C PHE A 4 -12.18 -5.47 18.28
N ILE A 5 -11.53 -4.91 17.25
CA ILE A 5 -11.03 -5.65 16.09
C ILE A 5 -9.52 -5.44 16.02
N THR A 6 -8.78 -6.54 15.94
CA THR A 6 -7.32 -6.52 15.72
C THR A 6 -7.05 -7.11 14.34
N ILE A 7 -6.37 -6.35 13.49
CA ILE A 7 -5.86 -6.80 12.20
C ILE A 7 -4.34 -6.68 12.26
N ALA A 8 -3.64 -7.73 11.87
CA ALA A 8 -2.18 -7.76 11.75
C ALA A 8 -1.80 -7.99 10.29
N SER A 9 -0.67 -7.44 9.87
CA SER A 9 -0.10 -7.76 8.56
C SER A 9 0.29 -9.24 8.53
N ALA A 10 -0.45 -10.04 7.75
CA ALA A 10 -0.28 -11.47 7.63
C ALA A 10 -0.92 -11.99 6.33
N GLY A 11 -0.75 -13.27 6.02
CA GLY A 11 -1.28 -13.83 4.77
C GLY A 11 -2.81 -13.70 4.60
N ASN A 12 -3.57 -13.56 5.70
CA ASN A 12 -5.02 -13.38 5.65
C ASN A 12 -5.46 -11.96 5.25
N THR A 13 -4.57 -10.96 5.31
CA THR A 13 -4.87 -9.60 4.83
C THR A 13 -4.63 -9.43 3.32
N GLU A 14 -3.94 -10.37 2.68
CA GLU A 14 -3.65 -10.30 1.24
C GLU A 14 -4.91 -10.44 0.36
N PRO A 15 -5.80 -11.44 0.54
CA PRO A 15 -7.02 -11.54 -0.26
C PRO A 15 -7.97 -10.33 -0.17
N PRO A 16 -8.29 -9.77 1.01
CA PRO A 16 -9.13 -8.57 1.07
C PRO A 16 -8.44 -7.35 0.47
N ALA A 17 -7.11 -7.20 0.61
CA ALA A 17 -6.37 -6.14 -0.05
C ALA A 17 -6.44 -6.26 -1.58
N TYR A 18 -6.21 -7.46 -2.13
CA TYR A 18 -6.39 -7.76 -3.55
C TYR A 18 -7.78 -7.35 -4.03
N LYS A 19 -8.84 -7.77 -3.31
CA LYS A 19 -10.22 -7.46 -3.70
C LYS A 19 -10.46 -5.95 -3.74
N LEU A 20 -9.98 -5.22 -2.73
CA LEU A 20 -10.14 -3.76 -2.68
C LEU A 20 -9.39 -3.05 -3.81
N ILE A 21 -8.21 -3.54 -4.21
CA ILE A 21 -7.47 -3.00 -5.37
C ILE A 21 -8.29 -3.14 -6.66
N ILE A 22 -8.90 -4.32 -6.89
CA ILE A 22 -9.78 -4.54 -8.04
C ILE A 22 -11.01 -3.63 -7.99
N ASP A 23 -11.62 -3.48 -6.82
CA ASP A 23 -12.81 -2.62 -6.64
C ASP A 23 -12.50 -1.13 -6.84
N LYS A 24 -11.25 -0.70 -6.62
CA LYS A 24 -10.73 0.64 -6.97
C LYS A 24 -10.47 0.82 -8.48
N GLY A 25 -10.64 -0.24 -9.28
CA GLY A 25 -10.49 -0.22 -10.74
C GLY A 25 -9.08 -0.49 -11.23
N TYR A 26 -8.19 -1.01 -10.38
CA TYR A 26 -6.84 -1.39 -10.79
C TYR A 26 -6.80 -2.82 -11.33
N ARG A 27 -6.02 -3.05 -12.39
CA ARG A 27 -5.66 -4.39 -12.85
C ARG A 27 -4.36 -4.84 -12.19
N ILE A 28 -4.35 -6.05 -11.63
CA ILE A 28 -3.13 -6.65 -11.07
C ILE A 28 -2.41 -7.52 -12.11
N GLU A 29 -1.09 -7.38 -12.18
CA GLU A 29 -0.22 -8.17 -13.06
C GLU A 29 0.95 -8.75 -12.26
N LYS A 30 1.13 -10.07 -12.33
CA LYS A 30 2.25 -10.76 -11.68
C LYS A 30 3.53 -10.61 -12.51
N LYS A 31 4.64 -10.26 -11.84
CA LYS A 31 6.00 -10.30 -12.36
C LYS A 31 6.79 -11.42 -11.69
N LYS A 32 8.07 -11.58 -12.08
CA LYS A 32 8.93 -12.64 -11.55
C LYS A 32 9.02 -12.59 -10.02
N ASP A 33 9.30 -11.41 -9.48
CA ASP A 33 9.59 -11.20 -8.06
C ASP A 33 8.66 -10.16 -7.41
N SER A 34 7.62 -9.68 -8.11
CA SER A 34 6.71 -8.65 -7.61
C SER A 34 5.32 -8.74 -8.26
N ILE A 35 4.39 -7.90 -7.80
CA ILE A 35 3.10 -7.66 -8.42
C ILE A 35 2.93 -6.17 -8.73
N LEU A 36 2.25 -5.88 -9.84
CA LEU A 36 1.92 -4.51 -10.26
C LEU A 36 0.42 -4.27 -10.15
N ALA A 37 0.02 -3.06 -9.75
CA ALA A 37 -1.34 -2.55 -9.95
C ALA A 37 -1.32 -1.41 -10.97
N LYS A 38 -2.20 -1.47 -11.97
CA LYS A 38 -2.27 -0.51 -13.09
C LYS A 38 -3.67 0.08 -13.25
N LYS A 39 -3.78 1.39 -13.44
CA LYS A 39 -5.01 2.12 -13.77
C LYS A 39 -4.65 3.40 -14.52
N ASP A 40 -5.16 3.56 -15.74
CA ASP A 40 -4.83 4.68 -16.62
C ASP A 40 -3.30 4.87 -16.75
N ASN A 41 -2.76 6.02 -16.31
CA ASN A 41 -1.33 6.34 -16.32
C ASN A 41 -0.61 6.00 -15.01
N LEU A 42 -1.28 5.31 -14.07
CA LEU A 42 -0.73 4.95 -12.75
C LEU A 42 -0.24 3.51 -12.76
N VAL A 43 0.96 3.31 -12.20
CA VAL A 43 1.58 2.00 -11.98
C VAL A 43 2.20 1.96 -10.60
N PHE A 44 1.79 0.98 -9.80
CA PHE A 44 2.35 0.69 -8.48
C PHE A 44 3.00 -0.70 -8.50
N SER A 45 4.08 -0.90 -7.75
CA SER A 45 4.81 -2.17 -7.65
C SER A 45 5.12 -2.50 -6.21
N ALA A 46 4.82 -3.73 -5.76
CA ALA A 46 5.18 -4.23 -4.44
C ALA A 46 5.29 -5.77 -4.43
N TYR A 47 5.62 -6.36 -3.28
CA TYR A 47 5.75 -7.82 -3.12
C TYR A 47 4.44 -8.48 -2.67
N GLY A 48 3.57 -7.72 -2.00
CA GLY A 48 2.24 -8.15 -1.57
C GLY A 48 1.11 -7.22 -2.04
N ALA A 49 -0.13 -7.73 -2.02
CA ALA A 49 -1.32 -6.95 -2.31
C ALA A 49 -1.59 -5.92 -1.21
N LEU A 50 -1.29 -6.21 0.05
CA LEU A 50 -1.42 -5.24 1.13
C LEU A 50 -0.47 -4.04 0.94
N GLU A 51 0.78 -4.31 0.56
CA GLU A 51 1.76 -3.26 0.24
C GLU A 51 1.32 -2.41 -0.95
N LEU A 52 0.85 -3.05 -2.04
CA LEU A 52 0.30 -2.34 -3.21
C LEU A 52 -0.87 -1.44 -2.82
N LEU A 53 -1.78 -1.94 -1.98
CA LEU A 53 -2.91 -1.16 -1.49
C LEU A 53 -2.42 0.05 -0.68
N GLY A 54 -1.37 -0.11 0.12
CA GLY A 54 -0.73 1.00 0.83
C GLY A 54 -0.22 2.10 -0.11
N LEU A 55 0.49 1.73 -1.19
CA LEU A 55 0.97 2.67 -2.20
C LEU A 55 -0.18 3.39 -2.93
N ILE A 56 -1.24 2.65 -3.29
CA ILE A 56 -2.44 3.22 -3.92
C ILE A 56 -3.09 4.22 -2.98
N CYS A 57 -3.31 3.86 -1.71
CA CYS A 57 -3.91 4.76 -0.72
C CYS A 57 -3.07 6.02 -0.50
N LEU A 58 -1.74 5.89 -0.45
CA LEU A 58 -0.83 7.03 -0.31
C LEU A 58 -1.01 8.01 -1.49
N TYR A 59 -0.97 7.49 -2.72
CA TYR A 59 -1.16 8.31 -3.92
C TYR A 59 -2.58 8.89 -4.02
N GLU A 60 -3.64 8.11 -3.78
CA GLU A 60 -5.01 8.62 -3.82
C GLU A 60 -5.26 9.72 -2.76
N THR A 61 -4.50 9.72 -1.66
CA THR A 61 -4.61 10.74 -0.60
C THR A 61 -3.79 12.00 -0.90
N LYS A 62 -2.58 11.85 -1.45
CA LYS A 62 -1.61 12.95 -1.58
C LYS A 62 -1.37 13.42 -3.02
N GLY A 63 -1.80 12.63 -4.01
CA GLY A 63 -1.52 12.85 -5.43
C GLY A 63 -0.02 12.82 -5.74
N ASP A 64 0.39 13.69 -6.66
CA ASP A 64 1.79 13.78 -7.12
C ASP A 64 2.76 14.20 -6.00
N ASN A 65 2.27 14.92 -4.99
CA ASN A 65 3.05 15.39 -3.84
C ASN A 65 3.01 14.38 -2.67
N TRP A 66 3.17 13.09 -2.98
CA TRP A 66 3.15 12.02 -1.96
C TRP A 66 4.39 11.96 -1.08
N ARG A 67 5.48 12.63 -1.49
CA ARG A 67 6.71 12.74 -0.70
C ARG A 67 6.53 13.67 0.49
N VAL A 68 7.36 13.48 1.50
CA VAL A 68 7.44 14.31 2.71
C VAL A 68 8.80 15.00 2.75
N ASP A 69 8.90 16.06 3.55
CA ASP A 69 10.13 16.82 3.76
C ASP A 69 11.13 16.05 4.65
N ASP A 70 12.40 16.45 4.60
CA ASP A 70 13.52 15.75 5.25
C ASP A 70 13.32 15.57 6.77
N ASP A 71 12.73 16.55 7.46
CA ASP A 71 12.46 16.47 8.90
C ASP A 71 11.60 15.25 9.27
N ILE A 72 10.61 14.90 8.43
CA ILE A 72 9.74 13.74 8.64
C ILE A 72 10.46 12.43 8.28
N ILE A 73 11.38 12.48 7.30
CA ILE A 73 12.23 11.35 6.95
C ILE A 73 13.14 11.01 8.13
N ASP A 74 13.74 12.02 8.76
CA ASP A 74 14.61 11.85 9.93
C ASP A 74 13.83 11.28 11.13
N GLU A 75 12.61 11.78 11.39
CA GLU A 75 11.73 11.23 12.41
C GLU A 75 11.43 9.73 12.17
N TYR A 76 11.10 9.37 10.93
CA TYR A 76 10.87 7.97 10.55
C TYR A 76 12.12 7.11 10.75
N CYS A 77 13.29 7.56 10.28
CA CYS A 77 14.55 6.82 10.43
C CYS A 77 14.89 6.57 11.90
N ASN A 78 14.67 7.56 12.77
CA ASN A 78 14.96 7.43 14.20
C ASN A 78 14.07 6.38 14.90
N LEU A 79 12.83 6.17 14.43
CA LEU A 79 11.92 5.17 14.99
C LEU A 79 12.41 3.72 14.83
N PHE A 80 13.16 3.43 13.76
CA PHE A 80 13.62 2.07 13.43
C PHE A 80 15.10 1.83 13.73
N ASN A 81 15.85 2.89 14.08
CA ASN A 81 17.27 2.82 14.42
C ASN A 81 17.54 2.76 15.94
N SER A 82 16.49 2.71 16.76
CA SER A 82 16.55 2.56 18.22
C SER A 82 16.40 1.10 18.66
#